data_AF-A0A5Q4C651-F1
#
_entry.id   AF-A0A5Q4C651-F1
#
_cell.length_a   1.000
_cell.length_b   1.000
_cell.length_c   1.000
_cell.angle_alpha   90.00
_cell.angle_beta   90.00
_cell.angle_gamma   90.00
#
_symmetry.space_group_name_H-M   'P 1'
#
loop_
_entity.id
_entity.type
_entity.pdbx_description
1 polymer ?
#
loop_
_entity_poly.entity_id
_entity_poly.type
_entity_poly.pdbx_seq_one_letter_code
_entity_poly.pdbx_strand_id
1 'polypeptide(L)'
;MPLLRGIKLQFPKTTVSPVAAAPVPVLQLLPPTAARRALSFCVPSARPSPVSTLTRRPPIQAPSRANHSATLAAHTKPTPGSSTPPPPSLLASSANGTPPRPSQSAAAPGIKSKIPSQRTAQIARHFSTISKDSDPSFHHQTPAMASPYSLRKVGAPNTLEHRVYIEKDGVPVSPFHDIPLYANQEQTILNMVVEIPRWTNAKLEISKEELLNPIKQDIKKGKLRYVRNCFPHKGYLWNYGAFPQTWEDPNAIHPETKAKGDNDPLDVCEIGELVGYTGQVKQVKVLGVMALLDEEETDWKVIVIDVNDPLAPKLNDVEDVERHLPGLLRATNEWFRIYKIPDGKPENQFAFTGECKNKSYAMDVVRECAEAWERLITGKTQPGSVSTANTTVSQSPARLGSDQLPPLPPNQDLPAEKIDASIDKWFFISGASA
;
A
#
# COMPACT_ATOMS: atom_id res chain seq x y z
N MET A 1 31.79 35.62 -37.29
CA MET A 1 31.10 36.84 -36.77
C MET A 1 31.10 37.84 -37.92
N PRO A 2 29.96 38.02 -38.62
CA PRO A 2 28.92 38.93 -38.13
C PRO A 2 27.46 38.45 -38.35
N LEU A 3 26.55 39.21 -37.75
CA LEU A 3 25.10 39.03 -37.64
C LEU A 3 24.31 39.33 -38.93
N LEU A 4 23.25 38.52 -39.12
CA LEU A 4 21.85 38.84 -39.47
C LEU A 4 21.52 40.17 -40.19
N ARG A 5 20.81 40.06 -41.32
CA ARG A 5 19.35 40.38 -41.43
C ARG A 5 18.78 40.08 -42.82
N GLY A 6 17.63 39.40 -42.81
CA GLY A 6 16.50 39.62 -43.73
C GLY A 6 16.48 38.80 -45.03
N ILE A 7 15.45 37.96 -45.20
CA ILE A 7 14.66 37.81 -46.43
C ILE A 7 13.28 37.23 -46.05
N LYS A 8 12.23 37.94 -46.49
CA LYS A 8 10.82 37.54 -46.53
C LYS A 8 10.60 36.77 -47.84
N LEU A 9 9.92 35.62 -47.81
CA LEU A 9 9.31 35.03 -49.01
C LEU A 9 7.90 34.53 -48.67
N GLN A 10 6.92 35.06 -49.41
CA GLN A 10 5.51 34.69 -49.44
C GLN A 10 5.32 33.38 -50.22
N PHE A 11 4.41 32.53 -49.75
CA PHE A 11 3.84 31.41 -50.52
C PHE A 11 2.34 31.63 -50.73
N PRO A 12 1.77 31.17 -51.87
CA PRO A 12 0.44 31.55 -52.33
C PRO A 12 -0.68 30.72 -51.68
N LYS A 13 -1.87 31.31 -51.66
CA LYS A 13 -3.14 30.73 -51.20
C LYS A 13 -3.72 29.79 -52.26
N THR A 14 -4.16 28.62 -51.83
CA THR A 14 -5.11 27.77 -52.58
C THR A 14 -6.28 27.40 -51.68
N THR A 15 -7.46 27.71 -52.20
CA THR A 15 -8.81 27.47 -51.71
C THR A 15 -9.19 26.00 -51.84
N VAL A 16 -9.81 25.41 -50.82
CA VAL A 16 -10.60 24.17 -50.94
C VAL A 16 -11.92 24.34 -50.18
N SER A 17 -13.01 24.05 -50.88
CA SER A 17 -14.41 24.20 -50.49
C SER A 17 -14.85 23.27 -49.35
N PRO A 18 -15.90 23.65 -48.58
CA PRO A 18 -16.51 22.79 -47.59
C PRO A 18 -17.46 21.77 -48.24
N VAL A 19 -17.33 20.50 -47.89
CA VAL A 19 -18.28 19.43 -48.25
C VAL A 19 -19.37 19.36 -47.19
N ALA A 20 -20.61 19.29 -47.67
CA ALA A 20 -21.86 19.34 -46.93
C ALA A 20 -22.03 18.20 -45.92
N ALA A 21 -22.47 18.56 -44.70
CA ALA A 21 -23.03 17.64 -43.72
C ALA A 21 -24.51 17.36 -44.05
N ALA A 22 -24.88 16.08 -44.12
CA ALA A 22 -26.27 15.64 -44.25
C ALA A 22 -27.03 15.81 -42.93
N PRO A 23 -28.34 16.13 -42.95
CA PRO A 23 -29.13 16.34 -41.74
C PRO A 23 -29.56 15.02 -41.09
N VAL A 24 -29.30 14.89 -39.79
CA VAL A 24 -29.88 13.86 -38.91
C VAL A 24 -31.28 14.35 -38.46
N PRO A 25 -32.34 13.52 -38.54
CA PRO A 25 -33.68 13.97 -38.17
C PRO A 25 -33.82 14.13 -36.65
N VAL A 26 -34.24 15.33 -36.26
CA VAL A 26 -34.68 15.70 -34.90
C VAL A 26 -36.06 15.09 -34.67
N LEU A 27 -36.16 14.10 -33.78
CA LEU A 27 -37.44 13.60 -33.30
C LEU A 27 -37.95 14.55 -32.20
N GLN A 28 -38.88 15.43 -32.55
CA GLN A 28 -39.63 16.26 -31.63
C GLN A 28 -40.59 15.39 -30.81
N LEU A 29 -40.38 15.33 -29.50
CA LEU A 29 -41.37 14.88 -28.53
C LEU A 29 -42.31 16.06 -28.20
N LEU A 30 -43.58 15.93 -28.56
CA LEU A 30 -44.68 16.70 -27.98
C LEU A 30 -45.59 15.77 -27.15
N PRO A 31 -46.17 16.26 -26.05
CA PRO A 31 -46.83 15.43 -25.04
C PRO A 31 -48.32 15.22 -25.35
N PRO A 32 -49.00 14.35 -24.58
CA PRO A 32 -50.33 14.71 -24.13
C PRO A 32 -50.56 14.55 -22.63
N THR A 33 -51.38 15.48 -22.18
CA THR A 33 -51.96 15.76 -20.87
C THR A 33 -52.85 14.66 -20.28
N ALA A 34 -52.71 14.49 -18.97
CA ALA A 34 -53.73 14.36 -17.91
C ALA A 34 -55.07 13.61 -18.18
N ALA A 35 -55.33 12.60 -17.34
CA ALA A 35 -56.66 12.40 -16.73
C ALA A 35 -56.55 11.67 -15.38
N ARG A 36 -57.18 12.28 -14.36
CA ARG A 36 -57.40 11.78 -13.00
C ARG A 36 -58.37 10.58 -13.00
N ARG A 37 -58.20 9.66 -12.04
CA ARG A 37 -59.29 9.23 -11.15
C ARG A 37 -58.77 8.51 -9.91
N ALA A 38 -59.28 8.99 -8.78
CA ALA A 38 -59.11 8.44 -7.45
C ALA A 38 -59.99 7.21 -7.25
N LEU A 39 -59.51 6.25 -6.45
CA LEU A 39 -60.36 5.39 -5.64
C LEU A 39 -59.69 5.20 -4.28
N SER A 40 -60.37 5.75 -3.28
CA SER A 40 -60.16 5.58 -1.85
C SER A 40 -60.69 4.21 -1.43
N PHE A 41 -59.98 3.47 -0.56
CA PHE A 41 -60.63 2.58 0.40
C PHE A 41 -59.85 2.52 1.71
N CYS A 42 -60.63 2.43 2.78
CA CYS A 42 -60.32 2.77 4.15
C CYS A 42 -59.74 1.60 4.97
N VAL A 43 -59.19 1.98 6.11
CA VAL A 43 -58.53 1.24 7.20
C VAL A 43 -59.51 0.37 8.01
N PRO A 44 -59.04 -0.69 8.70
CA PRO A 44 -59.03 -0.67 10.19
C PRO A 44 -57.69 -1.24 10.74
N SER A 45 -56.85 -0.48 11.45
CA SER A 45 -56.82 -0.21 12.90
C SER A 45 -56.87 -1.44 13.81
N ALA A 46 -55.70 -1.84 14.35
CA ALA A 46 -55.58 -2.61 15.58
C ALA A 46 -54.25 -2.32 16.30
N ARG A 47 -54.36 -1.52 17.37
CA ARG A 47 -53.58 -1.42 18.64
C ARG A 47 -52.10 -1.85 18.72
N PRO A 48 -51.27 -0.99 19.33
CA PRO A 48 -50.16 -1.40 20.19
C PRO A 48 -50.39 -0.97 21.66
N SER A 49 -49.93 -1.77 22.63
CA SER A 49 -49.72 -1.39 24.04
C SER A 49 -48.94 -2.49 24.78
N PRO A 50 -48.23 -2.22 25.92
CA PRO A 50 -47.86 -0.91 26.46
C PRO A 50 -46.37 -0.74 26.81
N VAL A 51 -45.99 0.53 26.95
CA VAL A 51 -44.78 1.06 27.57
C VAL A 51 -44.93 1.00 29.10
N SER A 52 -43.85 0.65 29.80
CA SER A 52 -43.71 0.83 31.26
C SER A 52 -42.98 2.13 31.57
N THR A 53 -43.46 2.84 32.59
CA THR A 53 -43.19 4.23 32.95
C THR A 53 -42.15 4.39 34.07
N LEU A 54 -41.43 5.51 33.96
CA LEU A 54 -40.83 6.37 34.99
C LEU A 54 -39.74 5.83 35.93
N THR A 55 -38.60 6.53 35.96
CA THR A 55 -38.34 7.56 36.99
C THR A 55 -37.31 8.58 36.48
N ARG A 56 -37.59 9.87 36.75
CA ARG A 56 -36.79 11.05 36.39
C ARG A 56 -36.57 11.87 37.66
N ARG A 57 -35.33 12.31 37.94
CA ARG A 57 -34.96 13.40 38.86
C ARG A 57 -33.46 13.78 38.66
N PRO A 58 -33.00 14.96 39.09
CA PRO A 58 -32.87 16.20 38.29
C PRO A 58 -31.39 16.67 38.12
N PRO A 59 -31.11 17.80 37.42
CA PRO A 59 -29.74 18.20 37.09
C PRO A 59 -29.09 18.99 38.23
N ILE A 60 -27.79 18.80 38.44
CA ILE A 60 -26.99 19.58 39.39
C ILE A 60 -26.24 20.69 38.65
N GLN A 61 -26.45 21.91 39.16
CA GLN A 61 -25.86 23.17 38.77
C GLN A 61 -24.34 23.23 39.04
N ALA A 62 -23.65 23.99 38.19
CA ALA A 62 -22.32 24.53 38.46
C ALA A 62 -22.36 25.54 39.63
N PRO A 63 -21.28 25.65 40.43
CA PRO A 63 -21.01 26.86 41.19
C PRO A 63 -19.99 27.75 40.46
N SER A 64 -20.28 29.05 40.51
CA SER A 64 -19.38 30.12 40.12
C SER A 64 -18.63 30.70 41.33
N ARG A 65 -17.42 31.20 41.05
CA ARG A 65 -16.63 32.22 41.75
C ARG A 65 -16.19 32.01 43.21
N ALA A 66 -14.87 32.04 43.40
CA ALA A 66 -14.25 32.93 44.37
C ALA A 66 -12.90 33.45 43.82
N ASN A 67 -12.75 34.77 43.87
CA ASN A 67 -11.55 35.53 43.56
C ASN A 67 -10.47 35.29 44.64
N HIS A 68 -9.21 35.17 44.23
CA HIS A 68 -8.10 35.77 44.97
C HIS A 68 -7.08 36.36 43.99
N SER A 69 -7.02 37.68 43.97
CA SER A 69 -5.91 38.46 43.46
C SER A 69 -4.77 38.46 44.49
N ALA A 70 -3.54 38.22 44.05
CA ALA A 70 -2.31 38.71 44.68
C ALA A 70 -1.17 38.78 43.64
N THR A 71 -1.18 39.88 42.90
CA THR A 71 -0.09 40.86 42.71
C THR A 71 1.38 40.44 42.88
N LEU A 72 2.15 40.69 41.79
CA LEU A 72 3.56 41.14 41.66
C LEU A 72 4.70 40.33 42.31
N ALA A 73 5.61 39.82 41.47
CA ALA A 73 6.98 40.32 41.39
C ALA A 73 7.71 39.78 40.14
N ALA A 74 8.28 40.70 39.37
CA ALA A 74 9.19 40.43 38.26
C ALA A 74 10.59 40.08 38.78
N HIS A 75 11.30 39.16 38.13
CA HIS A 75 12.76 39.18 38.06
C HIS A 75 13.29 38.53 36.76
N THR A 76 13.61 39.40 35.81
CA THR A 76 14.85 39.48 35.03
C THR A 76 15.63 38.20 34.67
N LYS A 77 15.69 37.97 33.34
CA LYS A 77 16.76 37.33 32.55
C LYS A 77 18.17 37.71 33.04
N PRO A 78 19.16 36.82 32.86
CA PRO A 78 20.32 37.23 32.05
C PRO A 78 20.86 36.14 31.11
N THR A 79 21.39 36.59 29.97
CA THR A 79 22.39 35.93 29.11
C THR A 79 23.30 37.05 28.59
N PRO A 80 24.51 36.80 28.06
CA PRO A 80 25.44 35.69 28.27
C PRO A 80 26.85 36.17 28.69
N GLY A 81 27.58 35.35 29.45
CA GLY A 81 28.98 35.60 29.80
C GLY A 81 29.92 34.68 29.02
N SER A 82 30.75 35.26 28.17
CA SER A 82 31.86 34.62 27.46
C SER A 82 32.91 34.07 28.43
N SER A 83 33.23 32.78 28.34
CA SER A 83 34.51 32.27 28.83
C SER A 83 35.02 31.16 27.90
N THR A 84 36.22 31.40 27.40
CA THR A 84 37.01 30.54 26.51
C THR A 84 37.58 29.33 27.28
N PRO A 85 37.58 28.12 26.71
CA PRO A 85 38.34 27.01 27.26
C PRO A 85 39.82 27.07 26.83
N PRO A 86 40.77 26.55 27.65
CA PRO A 86 42.18 26.45 27.26
C PRO A 86 42.42 25.29 26.26
N PRO A 87 43.53 25.30 25.51
CA PRO A 87 43.78 24.40 24.38
C PRO A 87 44.26 23.00 24.80
N PRO A 88 44.18 22.00 23.90
CA PRO A 88 44.68 20.66 24.16
C PRO A 88 46.21 20.59 24.05
N SER A 89 46.84 19.87 24.97
CA SER A 89 48.26 19.55 24.96
C SER A 89 48.59 18.51 23.89
N LEU A 90 49.50 18.92 22.99
CA LEU A 90 50.25 18.05 22.09
C LEU A 90 51.38 17.36 22.87
N LEU A 91 51.51 16.05 22.72
CA LEU A 91 52.80 15.36 22.83
C LEU A 91 52.97 14.45 21.62
N ALA A 92 53.96 14.81 20.81
CA ALA A 92 54.55 13.99 19.76
C ALA A 92 55.75 13.21 20.32
N SER A 93 55.90 11.96 19.90
CA SER A 93 57.17 11.28 19.63
C SER A 93 56.82 9.94 18.96
N SER A 94 57.01 9.81 17.65
CA SER A 94 58.25 9.51 16.92
C SER A 94 58.61 8.02 16.86
N ALA A 95 58.42 7.50 15.64
CA ALA A 95 59.36 6.68 14.87
C ALA A 95 59.36 5.13 14.96
N ASN A 96 59.24 4.59 13.73
CA ASN A 96 59.90 3.41 13.16
C ASN A 96 59.41 1.99 13.49
N GLY A 97 58.98 1.30 12.42
CA GLY A 97 58.91 -0.16 12.36
C GLY A 97 58.07 -0.68 11.17
N THR A 98 58.71 -0.90 10.02
CA THR A 98 58.17 -1.63 8.85
C THR A 98 58.01 -3.13 9.18
N PRO A 99 57.15 -3.91 8.48
CA PRO A 99 56.58 -5.15 8.98
C PRO A 99 57.32 -6.40 8.49
N PRO A 100 57.11 -7.59 9.10
CA PRO A 100 57.38 -8.86 8.45
C PRO A 100 56.10 -9.56 7.97
N ARG A 101 56.20 -10.18 6.80
CA ARG A 101 55.25 -11.14 6.19
C ARG A 101 55.44 -12.56 6.77
N PRO A 102 54.60 -13.56 6.46
CA PRO A 102 54.04 -14.49 7.43
C PRO A 102 54.78 -15.84 7.49
N SER A 103 54.75 -16.48 8.66
CA SER A 103 55.09 -17.89 8.82
C SER A 103 53.85 -18.71 9.18
N GLN A 104 53.89 -19.95 8.72
CA GLN A 104 52.81 -20.93 8.68
C GLN A 104 52.54 -21.59 10.04
N SER A 105 51.31 -22.12 10.17
CA SER A 105 50.95 -23.33 10.93
C SER A 105 50.93 -23.27 12.47
N ALA A 106 49.72 -23.28 13.05
CA ALA A 106 49.30 -24.33 13.99
C ALA A 106 47.78 -24.28 14.23
N ALA A 107 47.13 -25.43 14.07
CA ALA A 107 45.71 -25.64 14.30
C ALA A 107 45.40 -25.82 15.80
N ALA A 108 44.25 -25.30 16.25
CA ALA A 108 43.61 -25.62 17.53
C ALA A 108 42.07 -25.62 17.35
N PRO A 109 41.32 -26.36 18.19
CA PRO A 109 40.15 -27.14 17.76
C PRO A 109 38.84 -26.37 17.71
N GLY A 110 37.96 -26.86 16.83
CA GLY A 110 36.69 -26.24 16.44
C GLY A 110 35.62 -26.18 17.52
N ILE A 111 35.02 -25.00 17.64
CA ILE A 111 33.74 -24.77 18.32
C ILE A 111 32.63 -25.10 17.32
N LYS A 112 31.95 -26.24 17.53
CA LYS A 112 30.74 -26.59 16.77
C LYS A 112 29.56 -25.73 17.26
N SER A 113 29.33 -24.61 16.57
CA SER A 113 28.07 -23.88 16.65
C SER A 113 26.96 -24.72 16.01
N LYS A 114 26.00 -25.18 16.83
CA LYS A 114 24.77 -25.83 16.37
C LYS A 114 23.86 -24.76 15.76
N ILE A 115 23.86 -24.65 14.44
CA ILE A 115 22.80 -23.95 13.70
C ILE A 115 21.52 -24.81 13.81
N PRO A 116 20.35 -24.25 14.17
CA PRO A 116 19.12 -25.03 14.23
C PRO A 116 18.74 -25.54 12.82
N SER A 117 18.71 -26.86 12.67
CA SER A 117 18.45 -27.60 11.42
C SER A 117 17.05 -27.40 10.84
N GLN A 118 16.17 -26.64 11.49
CA GLN A 118 14.84 -26.32 10.99
C GLN A 118 14.87 -25.31 9.83
N ARG A 119 15.81 -24.34 9.84
CA ARG A 119 15.93 -23.33 8.77
C ARG A 119 16.35 -23.92 7.43
N THR A 120 17.21 -24.93 7.43
CA THR A 120 17.68 -25.59 6.19
C THR A 120 16.62 -26.53 5.60
N ALA A 121 15.83 -27.19 6.46
CA ALA A 121 14.81 -28.14 6.02
C ALA A 121 13.63 -27.46 5.30
N GLN A 122 13.29 -26.21 5.65
CA GLN A 122 12.19 -25.47 5.00
C GLN A 122 12.61 -24.88 3.64
N ILE A 123 13.85 -24.40 3.50
CA ILE A 123 14.41 -23.98 2.21
C ILE A 123 14.49 -25.18 1.25
N ALA A 124 14.90 -26.36 1.73
CA ALA A 124 15.03 -27.56 0.91
C ALA A 124 13.67 -28.13 0.42
N ARG A 125 12.59 -28.00 1.21
CA ARG A 125 11.24 -28.41 0.80
C ARG A 125 10.70 -27.58 -0.37
N HIS A 126 11.14 -26.34 -0.52
CA HIS A 126 10.73 -25.47 -1.62
C HIS A 126 11.43 -25.78 -2.97
N PHE A 127 12.59 -26.44 -2.95
CA PHE A 127 13.28 -26.87 -4.17
C PHE A 127 12.88 -28.27 -4.67
N SER A 128 12.17 -29.06 -3.85
CA SER A 128 11.98 -30.50 -4.11
C SER A 128 10.59 -30.89 -4.65
N THR A 129 9.69 -29.94 -4.94
CA THR A 129 8.39 -30.25 -5.57
C THR A 129 8.48 -30.42 -7.09
N ILE A 130 9.41 -31.24 -7.56
CA ILE A 130 9.31 -32.01 -8.79
C ILE A 130 10.06 -33.32 -8.53
N SER A 131 9.34 -34.35 -8.05
CA SER A 131 9.54 -35.77 -8.42
C SER A 131 8.66 -36.67 -7.54
N LYS A 132 8.07 -37.68 -8.18
CA LYS A 132 7.26 -38.75 -7.60
C LYS A 132 8.12 -39.60 -6.65
N ASP A 133 7.61 -39.93 -5.47
CA ASP A 133 7.25 -41.30 -5.09
C ASP A 133 6.73 -41.40 -3.65
N SER A 134 5.93 -42.43 -3.45
CA SER A 134 5.10 -42.79 -2.30
C SER A 134 5.85 -43.55 -1.21
N ASP A 135 5.67 -43.17 0.05
CA ASP A 135 5.72 -44.09 1.20
C ASP A 135 4.85 -43.55 2.37
N PRO A 136 3.99 -44.35 3.03
CA PRO A 136 3.08 -43.86 4.05
C PRO A 136 3.51 -44.28 5.46
N SER A 137 3.96 -43.34 6.29
CA SER A 137 3.72 -43.44 7.75
C SER A 137 4.06 -42.15 8.52
N PHE A 138 3.12 -41.82 9.41
CA PHE A 138 3.16 -40.87 10.54
C PHE A 138 3.00 -39.35 10.32
N HIS A 139 2.01 -38.87 11.09
CA HIS A 139 1.53 -37.51 11.36
C HIS A 139 0.66 -36.84 10.28
N HIS A 140 -0.64 -36.88 10.57
CA HIS A 140 -1.71 -36.10 9.96
C HIS A 140 -1.45 -34.60 10.24
N GLN A 141 -0.53 -34.00 9.49
CA GLN A 141 -0.57 -32.57 9.22
C GLN A 141 -1.64 -32.39 8.16
N THR A 142 -2.69 -31.66 8.50
CA THR A 142 -3.68 -31.18 7.53
C THR A 142 -2.90 -30.55 6.37
N PRO A 143 -3.06 -31.03 5.12
CA PRO A 143 -2.37 -30.41 4.00
C PRO A 143 -2.75 -28.93 3.99
N ALA A 144 -1.75 -28.05 3.97
CA ALA A 144 -1.97 -26.63 3.71
C ALA A 144 -2.78 -26.55 2.42
N MET A 145 -4.07 -26.21 2.53
CA MET A 145 -4.95 -26.08 1.38
C MET A 145 -4.29 -25.10 0.43
N ALA A 146 -4.03 -25.54 -0.81
CA ALA A 146 -3.52 -24.66 -1.84
C ALA A 146 -4.45 -23.43 -1.94
N SER A 147 -3.86 -22.24 -2.10
CA SER A 147 -4.65 -21.01 -2.28
C SER A 147 -5.68 -21.23 -3.39
N PRO A 148 -6.95 -20.81 -3.20
CA PRO A 148 -7.97 -20.91 -4.25
C PRO A 148 -7.68 -19.96 -5.42
N TYR A 149 -6.66 -19.12 -5.30
CA TYR A 149 -6.25 -18.16 -6.30
C TYR A 149 -5.06 -18.67 -7.10
N SER A 150 -5.16 -18.52 -8.41
CA SER A 150 -4.08 -18.76 -9.38
C SER A 150 -3.81 -17.49 -10.19
N LEU A 151 -2.75 -17.51 -11.00
CA LEU A 151 -2.31 -16.34 -11.76
C LEU A 151 -2.37 -16.59 -13.25
N ARG A 152 -2.84 -15.58 -13.99
CA ARG A 152 -2.68 -15.48 -15.44
C ARG A 152 -1.72 -14.34 -15.73
N LYS A 153 -0.55 -14.68 -16.27
CA LYS A 153 0.49 -13.72 -16.66
C LYS A 153 0.46 -13.49 -18.16
N VAL A 154 0.35 -12.23 -18.55
CA VAL A 154 0.36 -11.77 -19.93
C VAL A 154 1.61 -10.93 -20.14
N GLY A 155 2.37 -11.18 -21.20
CA GLY A 155 3.64 -10.49 -21.45
C GLY A 155 4.75 -10.92 -20.49
N ALA A 156 6.00 -10.70 -20.90
CA ALA A 156 7.17 -10.96 -20.07
C ALA A 156 7.26 -9.95 -18.92
N PRO A 157 7.61 -10.34 -17.68
CA PRO A 157 7.93 -9.39 -16.63
C PRO A 157 8.98 -8.37 -17.09
N ASN A 158 8.94 -7.16 -16.52
CA ASN A 158 9.79 -6.01 -16.90
C ASN A 158 9.53 -5.47 -18.32
N THR A 159 8.28 -5.57 -18.79
CA THR A 159 7.82 -4.99 -20.06
C THR A 159 6.56 -4.13 -19.88
N LEU A 160 6.23 -3.29 -20.85
CA LEU A 160 5.05 -2.41 -20.79
C LEU A 160 3.74 -3.22 -20.90
N GLU A 161 3.79 -4.36 -21.57
CA GLU A 161 2.69 -5.27 -21.83
C GLU A 161 2.39 -6.17 -20.64
N HIS A 162 3.31 -6.27 -19.66
CA HIS A 162 3.19 -7.22 -18.57
C HIS A 162 1.96 -6.94 -17.70
N ARG A 163 1.10 -7.95 -17.54
CA ARG A 163 -0.05 -7.94 -16.64
C ARG A 163 -0.11 -9.23 -15.85
N VAL A 164 -0.45 -9.13 -14.58
CA VAL A 164 -0.77 -10.26 -13.71
C VAL A 164 -2.23 -10.16 -13.29
N TYR A 165 -3.06 -11.01 -13.88
CA TYR A 165 -4.44 -11.20 -13.46
C TYR A 165 -4.50 -12.27 -12.36
N ILE A 166 -5.40 -12.07 -11.40
CA ILE A 166 -5.72 -13.10 -10.41
C ILE A 166 -6.93 -13.87 -10.89
N GLU A 167 -6.89 -15.19 -10.77
CA GLU A 167 -7.99 -16.07 -11.14
C GLU A 167 -8.46 -16.86 -9.93
N LYS A 168 -9.78 -17.03 -9.80
CA LYS A 168 -10.40 -17.95 -8.86
C LYS A 168 -11.13 -19.03 -9.66
N ASP A 169 -10.77 -20.29 -9.44
CA ASP A 169 -11.34 -21.42 -10.18
C ASP A 169 -11.23 -21.25 -11.72
N GLY A 170 -10.13 -20.64 -12.20
CA GLY A 170 -9.86 -20.37 -13.62
C GLY A 170 -10.59 -19.16 -14.20
N VAL A 171 -11.39 -18.44 -13.40
CA VAL A 171 -12.08 -17.22 -13.82
C VAL A 171 -11.30 -15.99 -13.32
N PRO A 172 -10.90 -15.06 -14.21
CA PRO A 172 -10.29 -13.80 -13.83
C PRO A 172 -11.19 -12.98 -12.90
N VAL A 173 -10.61 -12.49 -11.81
CA VAL A 173 -11.27 -11.69 -10.78
C VAL A 173 -10.51 -10.39 -10.56
N SER A 174 -11.22 -9.32 -10.19
CA SER A 174 -10.58 -8.05 -9.83
C SER A 174 -9.83 -8.18 -8.49
N PRO A 175 -8.51 -7.96 -8.42
CA PRO A 175 -7.79 -7.93 -7.15
C PRO A 175 -8.16 -6.72 -6.29
N PHE A 176 -8.78 -5.68 -6.88
CA PHE A 176 -9.30 -4.55 -6.11
C PHE A 176 -10.67 -4.90 -5.50
N HIS A 177 -11.56 -5.57 -6.23
CA HIS A 177 -12.98 -5.63 -5.85
C HIS A 177 -13.49 -7.02 -5.47
N ASP A 178 -12.97 -8.08 -6.10
CA ASP A 178 -13.54 -9.43 -6.01
C ASP A 178 -12.90 -10.30 -4.92
N ILE A 179 -11.72 -9.94 -4.43
CA ILE A 179 -11.07 -10.64 -3.32
C ILE A 179 -11.64 -10.09 -2.01
N PRO A 180 -12.24 -10.92 -1.14
CA PRO A 180 -12.79 -10.43 0.13
C PRO A 180 -11.70 -9.82 1.01
N LEU A 181 -11.95 -8.66 1.61
CA LEU A 181 -11.04 -8.05 2.59
C LEU A 181 -10.72 -9.02 3.74
N TYR A 182 -11.75 -9.64 4.32
CA TYR A 182 -11.62 -10.57 5.44
C TYR A 182 -11.56 -12.02 4.96
N ALA A 183 -10.55 -12.76 5.45
CA ALA A 183 -10.37 -14.18 5.16
C ALA A 183 -11.16 -15.09 6.10
N ASN A 184 -11.64 -14.57 7.23
CA ASN A 184 -12.44 -15.29 8.22
C ASN A 184 -13.65 -14.47 8.70
N GLN A 185 -14.64 -15.17 9.27
CA GLN A 185 -15.91 -14.57 9.70
C GLN A 185 -15.72 -13.61 10.88
N GLU A 186 -14.74 -13.88 11.75
CA GLU A 186 -14.44 -13.05 12.91
C GLU A 186 -13.73 -11.74 12.54
N GLN A 187 -13.39 -11.53 11.26
CA GLN A 187 -12.75 -10.31 10.75
C GLN A 187 -11.40 -10.00 11.42
N THR A 188 -10.69 -11.04 11.84
CA THR A 188 -9.37 -10.92 12.50
C THR A 188 -8.20 -11.23 11.57
N ILE A 189 -8.46 -11.92 10.46
CA ILE A 189 -7.49 -12.27 9.41
C ILE A 189 -7.96 -11.64 8.10
N LEU A 190 -7.05 -10.94 7.43
CA LEU A 190 -7.33 -10.22 6.19
C LEU A 190 -6.62 -10.89 5.01
N ASN A 191 -7.18 -10.77 3.81
CA ASN A 191 -6.47 -11.10 2.58
C ASN A 191 -5.65 -9.89 2.15
N MET A 192 -4.36 -10.08 1.92
CA MET A 192 -3.47 -9.12 1.27
C MET A 192 -3.20 -9.57 -0.16
N VAL A 193 -3.26 -8.64 -1.12
CA VAL A 193 -2.75 -8.86 -2.48
C VAL A 193 -1.33 -8.33 -2.56
N VAL A 194 -0.35 -9.21 -2.76
CA VAL A 194 1.06 -8.82 -2.90
C VAL A 194 1.30 -8.28 -4.30
N GLU A 195 1.86 -7.08 -4.40
CA GLU A 195 2.21 -6.44 -5.67
C GLU A 195 3.71 -6.53 -5.93
N ILE A 196 4.52 -6.21 -4.91
CA ILE A 196 5.98 -6.08 -5.04
C ILE A 196 6.66 -7.00 -4.02
N PRO A 197 7.36 -8.05 -4.47
CA PRO A 197 8.17 -8.89 -3.60
C PRO A 197 9.28 -8.12 -2.92
N ARG A 198 9.58 -8.46 -1.67
CA ARG A 198 10.70 -7.88 -0.90
C ARG A 198 12.02 -7.95 -1.68
N TRP A 199 12.79 -6.87 -1.60
CA TRP A 199 14.08 -6.65 -2.26
C TRP A 199 14.05 -6.58 -3.79
N THR A 200 12.88 -6.33 -4.37
CA THR A 200 12.73 -6.00 -5.80
C THR A 200 12.47 -4.50 -5.99
N ASN A 201 12.60 -4.01 -7.22
CA ASN A 201 12.59 -2.58 -7.54
C ASN A 201 11.43 -2.17 -8.46
N ALA A 202 10.83 -3.10 -9.21
CA ALA A 202 9.76 -2.80 -10.14
C ALA A 202 8.54 -2.28 -9.36
N LYS A 203 8.07 -1.07 -9.68
CA LYS A 203 6.89 -0.48 -9.03
C LYS A 203 5.64 -1.06 -9.68
N LEU A 204 5.27 -2.25 -9.22
CA LEU A 204 4.06 -2.98 -9.63
C LEU A 204 2.89 -2.53 -8.76
N GLU A 205 1.71 -2.38 -9.36
CA GLU A 205 0.50 -1.90 -8.68
C GLU A 205 -0.75 -2.52 -9.31
N ILE A 206 -1.80 -2.73 -8.51
CA ILE A 206 -3.16 -2.99 -8.97
C ILE A 206 -3.58 -1.83 -9.86
N SER A 207 -3.91 -2.12 -11.12
CA SER A 207 -4.32 -1.07 -12.05
C SER A 207 -5.73 -0.59 -11.74
N LYS A 208 -5.86 0.66 -11.29
CA LYS A 208 -7.18 1.26 -11.06
C LYS A 208 -8.02 1.38 -12.33
N GLU A 209 -7.39 1.60 -13.48
CA GLU A 209 -8.08 2.02 -14.71
C GLU A 209 -8.39 0.85 -15.66
N GLU A 210 -7.64 -0.25 -15.57
CA GLU A 210 -7.81 -1.39 -16.48
C GLU A 210 -8.95 -2.32 -16.02
N LEU A 211 -9.59 -2.97 -17.00
CA LEU A 211 -10.66 -3.93 -16.75
C LEU A 211 -10.16 -5.07 -15.84
N LEU A 212 -10.89 -5.34 -14.74
CA LEU A 212 -10.54 -6.30 -13.69
C LEU A 212 -9.21 -6.02 -13.00
N ASN A 213 -8.72 -4.78 -13.05
CA ASN A 213 -7.62 -4.26 -12.24
C ASN A 213 -6.36 -5.15 -12.16
N PRO A 214 -5.83 -5.70 -13.27
CA PRO A 214 -4.61 -6.51 -13.21
C PRO A 214 -3.45 -5.74 -12.58
N ILE A 215 -2.52 -6.46 -11.96
CA ILE A 215 -1.28 -5.85 -11.50
C ILE A 215 -0.40 -5.56 -12.71
N LYS A 216 0.13 -4.34 -12.79
CA LYS A 216 1.03 -3.88 -13.85
C LYS A 216 2.13 -3.01 -13.30
N GLN A 217 3.18 -2.80 -14.08
CA GLN A 217 4.23 -1.87 -13.69
C GLN A 217 3.84 -0.43 -14.03
N ASP A 218 4.01 0.48 -13.08
CA ASP A 218 3.82 1.91 -13.26
C ASP A 218 4.77 2.46 -14.34
N ILE A 219 4.32 3.47 -15.06
CA ILE A 219 5.01 4.08 -16.19
C ILE A 219 5.25 5.56 -15.88
N LYS A 220 6.52 5.95 -15.81
CA LYS A 220 6.93 7.34 -15.62
C LYS A 220 7.66 7.84 -16.87
N LYS A 221 7.11 8.88 -17.51
CA LYS A 221 7.64 9.48 -18.75
C LYS A 221 7.86 8.44 -19.87
N GLY A 222 6.87 7.56 -20.05
CA GLY A 222 6.88 6.52 -21.09
C GLY A 222 7.84 5.34 -20.83
N LYS A 223 8.43 5.24 -19.63
CA LYS A 223 9.32 4.15 -19.24
C LYS A 223 8.83 3.47 -17.98
N LEU A 224 9.11 2.17 -17.86
CA LEU A 224 8.85 1.39 -16.66
C LEU A 224 9.51 2.03 -15.44
N ARG A 225 8.74 2.19 -14.37
CA ARG A 225 9.21 2.78 -13.11
C ARG A 225 9.84 1.73 -12.22
N TYR A 226 11.04 2.04 -11.73
CA TYR A 226 11.75 1.25 -10.74
C TYR A 226 12.11 2.15 -9.56
N VAL A 227 11.75 1.74 -8.34
CA VAL A 227 12.22 2.39 -7.12
C VAL A 227 13.72 2.12 -6.98
N ARG A 228 14.48 3.15 -6.57
CA ARG A 228 15.94 3.09 -6.51
C ARG A 228 16.42 2.57 -5.17
N ASN A 229 17.58 1.92 -5.16
CA ASN A 229 18.21 1.46 -3.92
C ASN A 229 18.74 2.67 -3.15
N CYS A 230 18.19 2.92 -1.97
CA CYS A 230 18.59 4.00 -1.08
C CYS A 230 19.33 3.39 0.10
N PHE A 231 20.64 3.59 0.20
CA PHE A 231 21.48 2.95 1.21
C PHE A 231 20.91 3.19 2.63
N PRO A 232 20.78 2.14 3.48
CA PRO A 232 21.24 0.75 3.30
C PRO A 232 20.21 -0.22 2.67
N HIS A 233 19.10 0.29 2.12
CA HIS A 233 17.94 -0.49 1.67
C HIS A 233 18.01 -0.92 0.19
N LYS A 234 17.83 -2.22 -0.06
CA LYS A 234 17.68 -2.78 -1.41
C LYS A 234 16.21 -2.87 -1.77
N GLY A 235 15.79 -2.16 -2.81
CA GLY A 235 14.40 -2.17 -3.29
C GLY A 235 13.40 -1.91 -2.17
N TYR A 236 12.28 -2.61 -2.19
CA TYR A 236 11.28 -2.62 -1.13
C TYR A 236 11.73 -3.47 0.07
N LEU A 237 11.53 -2.98 1.29
CA LEU A 237 11.95 -3.65 2.53
C LEU A 237 10.99 -4.77 2.98
N TRP A 238 9.79 -4.82 2.43
CA TRP A 238 8.72 -5.75 2.79
C TRP A 238 8.19 -6.45 1.55
N ASN A 239 7.36 -7.47 1.73
CA ASN A 239 6.41 -7.78 0.69
C ASN A 239 5.38 -6.64 0.72
N TYR A 240 5.28 -5.91 -0.37
CA TYR A 240 4.42 -4.74 -0.48
C TYR A 240 3.22 -5.06 -1.35
N GLY A 241 2.08 -4.48 -1.00
CA GLY A 241 0.85 -4.63 -1.76
C GLY A 241 -0.28 -3.89 -1.08
N ALA A 242 -1.51 -4.36 -1.27
CA ALA A 242 -2.67 -3.66 -0.76
C ALA A 242 -3.73 -4.61 -0.19
N PHE A 243 -4.63 -4.04 0.62
CA PHE A 243 -5.86 -4.71 1.00
C PHE A 243 -6.93 -4.54 -0.10
N PRO A 244 -7.52 -5.64 -0.60
CA PRO A 244 -8.63 -5.55 -1.52
C PRO A 244 -9.86 -4.99 -0.78
N GLN A 245 -10.81 -4.45 -1.52
CA GLN A 245 -12.05 -3.88 -0.97
C GLN A 245 -11.82 -2.76 0.07
N THR A 246 -10.77 -1.98 -0.12
CA THR A 246 -10.48 -0.75 0.64
C THR A 246 -10.15 0.37 -0.35
N TRP A 247 -10.42 1.62 -0.01
CA TRP A 247 -10.12 2.76 -0.87
C TRP A 247 -9.87 4.02 -0.05
N GLU A 248 -8.74 4.66 -0.30
CA GLU A 248 -8.38 5.97 0.27
C GLU A 248 -9.10 7.07 -0.53
N ASP A 249 -10.29 7.47 -0.08
CA ASP A 249 -11.18 8.36 -0.83
C ASP A 249 -10.53 9.74 -1.07
N PRO A 250 -10.25 10.13 -2.34
CA PRO A 250 -9.61 11.41 -2.66
C PRO A 250 -10.55 12.61 -2.46
N ASN A 251 -11.80 12.37 -2.11
CA ASN A 251 -12.77 13.42 -1.78
C ASN A 251 -12.87 13.67 -0.28
N ALA A 252 -12.40 12.74 0.56
CA ALA A 252 -12.33 12.90 2.00
C ALA A 252 -11.03 13.61 2.39
N ILE A 253 -11.05 14.40 3.46
CA ILE A 253 -9.84 14.94 4.08
C ILE A 253 -9.67 14.23 5.42
N HIS A 254 -8.57 13.51 5.58
CA HIS A 254 -8.31 12.78 6.81
C HIS A 254 -7.90 13.75 7.93
N PRO A 255 -8.55 13.71 9.10
CA PRO A 255 -8.29 14.66 10.18
C PRO A 255 -6.87 14.56 10.75
N GLU A 256 -6.19 13.43 10.60
CA GLU A 256 -4.85 13.16 11.11
C GLU A 256 -3.76 13.85 10.28
N THR A 257 -3.88 13.73 8.96
CA THR A 257 -2.90 14.21 7.98
C THR A 257 -3.26 15.58 7.41
N LYS A 258 -4.54 15.99 7.52
CA LYS A 258 -5.11 17.19 6.86
C LYS A 258 -4.99 17.15 5.33
N ALA A 259 -4.83 15.96 4.77
CA ALA A 259 -4.70 15.71 3.34
C ALA A 259 -5.85 14.83 2.83
N LYS A 260 -6.01 14.78 1.50
CA LYS A 260 -6.95 13.87 0.85
C LYS A 260 -6.37 12.47 0.74
N GLY A 261 -7.20 11.43 0.58
CA GLY A 261 -6.70 10.10 0.22
C GLY A 261 -6.02 10.11 -1.16
N ASP A 262 -5.08 9.18 -1.37
CA ASP A 262 -4.30 9.04 -2.61
C ASP A 262 -5.05 8.32 -3.76
N ASN A 263 -6.33 8.02 -3.55
CA ASN A 263 -7.21 7.34 -4.49
C ASN A 263 -6.84 5.87 -4.78
N ASP A 264 -6.03 5.21 -3.96
CA ASP A 264 -5.62 3.81 -4.11
C ASP A 264 -6.28 2.88 -3.06
N PRO A 265 -6.21 1.55 -3.26
CA PRO A 265 -6.50 0.63 -2.17
C PRO A 265 -5.47 0.78 -1.04
N LEU A 266 -5.88 0.51 0.20
CA LEU A 266 -5.07 0.74 1.39
C LEU A 266 -3.77 -0.11 1.37
N ASP A 267 -2.64 0.56 1.49
CA ASP A 267 -1.31 -0.04 1.35
C ASP A 267 -0.86 -0.88 2.56
N VAL A 268 -0.11 -1.93 2.26
CA VAL A 268 0.27 -2.97 3.22
C VAL A 268 1.75 -3.35 3.09
N CYS A 269 2.44 -3.35 4.24
CA CYS A 269 3.81 -3.84 4.40
C CYS A 269 3.81 -5.14 5.21
N GLU A 270 4.03 -6.27 4.54
CA GLU A 270 4.07 -7.59 5.18
C GLU A 270 5.50 -8.00 5.55
N ILE A 271 5.70 -8.25 6.84
CA ILE A 271 7.03 -8.29 7.49
C ILE A 271 7.57 -9.69 7.75
N GLY A 272 6.89 -10.75 7.31
CA GLY A 272 7.28 -12.14 7.49
C GLY A 272 8.57 -12.53 6.76
N GLU A 273 9.15 -13.64 7.16
CA GLU A 273 10.49 -14.07 6.70
C GLU A 273 10.52 -14.53 5.24
N LEU A 274 9.40 -14.98 4.69
CA LEU A 274 9.31 -15.45 3.31
C LEU A 274 9.09 -14.29 2.33
N VAL A 275 9.81 -14.31 1.21
CA VAL A 275 9.58 -13.38 0.10
C VAL A 275 8.36 -13.88 -0.69
N GLY A 276 7.36 -13.03 -0.84
CA GLY A 276 6.15 -13.33 -1.61
C GLY A 276 6.36 -13.21 -3.11
N TYR A 277 5.27 -13.33 -3.88
CA TYR A 277 5.28 -13.14 -5.33
C TYR A 277 4.14 -12.21 -5.77
N THR A 278 4.33 -11.48 -6.86
CA THR A 278 3.30 -10.59 -7.42
C THR A 278 2.02 -11.35 -7.75
N GLY A 279 0.88 -10.84 -7.29
CA GLY A 279 -0.45 -11.46 -7.39
C GLY A 279 -0.75 -12.47 -6.28
N GLN A 280 0.18 -12.74 -5.37
CA GLN A 280 -0.10 -13.66 -4.25
C GLN A 280 -1.19 -13.09 -3.35
N VAL A 281 -2.20 -13.91 -3.03
CA VAL A 281 -3.18 -13.60 -1.99
C VAL A 281 -2.74 -14.29 -0.69
N LYS A 282 -2.32 -13.49 0.30
CA LYS A 282 -1.84 -13.98 1.61
C LYS A 282 -2.88 -13.71 2.70
N GLN A 283 -3.01 -14.61 3.66
CA GLN A 283 -3.75 -14.34 4.89
C GLN A 283 -2.82 -13.68 5.91
N VAL A 284 -3.19 -12.50 6.39
CA VAL A 284 -2.34 -11.69 7.27
C VAL A 284 -3.08 -11.22 8.52
N LYS A 285 -2.34 -10.94 9.59
CA LYS A 285 -2.83 -10.22 10.76
C LYS A 285 -2.29 -8.79 10.78
N VAL A 286 -3.14 -7.84 11.16
CA VAL A 286 -2.76 -6.43 11.34
C VAL A 286 -2.05 -6.25 12.68
N LEU A 287 -0.95 -5.48 12.66
CA LEU A 287 -0.12 -5.16 13.82
C LEU A 287 -0.10 -3.66 14.13
N GLY A 288 -0.18 -2.81 13.10
CA GLY A 288 -0.15 -1.36 13.27
C GLY A 288 -0.28 -0.61 11.95
N VAL A 289 -0.18 0.72 11.97
CA VAL A 289 -0.28 1.56 10.77
C VAL A 289 0.58 2.82 10.90
N MET A 290 1.15 3.31 9.80
CA MET A 290 1.90 4.57 9.74
C MET A 290 1.22 5.57 8.80
N ALA A 291 1.16 6.84 9.21
CA ALA A 291 0.48 7.92 8.49
C ALA A 291 1.44 8.69 7.56
N LEU A 292 1.73 8.16 6.36
CA LEU A 292 2.58 8.85 5.39
C LEU A 292 1.79 10.01 4.75
N LEU A 293 2.48 11.12 4.54
CA LEU A 293 2.10 12.17 3.60
C LEU A 293 2.99 12.02 2.37
N ASP A 294 2.46 11.39 1.33
CA ASP A 294 3.17 11.18 0.06
C ASP A 294 2.71 12.23 -0.95
N GLU A 295 3.58 13.18 -1.29
CA GLU A 295 3.26 14.27 -2.23
C GLU A 295 1.98 15.06 -1.88
N GLU A 296 1.74 15.32 -0.58
CA GLU A 296 0.57 16.02 -0.02
C GLU A 296 -0.74 15.20 0.03
N GLU A 297 -0.67 13.90 -0.24
CA GLU A 297 -1.79 12.96 -0.11
C GLU A 297 -1.61 12.08 1.14
N THR A 298 -2.73 11.68 1.74
CA THR A 298 -2.79 10.69 2.82
C THR A 298 -2.56 9.33 2.23
N ASP A 299 -1.55 8.64 2.76
CA ASP A 299 -1.10 7.37 2.24
C ASP A 299 -0.80 6.43 3.42
N TRP A 300 -1.83 5.79 3.97
CA TRP A 300 -1.66 4.94 5.15
C TRP A 300 -0.90 3.65 4.83
N LYS A 301 0.14 3.34 5.61
CA LYS A 301 0.93 2.11 5.47
C LYS A 301 0.65 1.14 6.60
N VAL A 302 -0.16 0.11 6.35
CA VAL A 302 -0.51 -0.90 7.36
C VAL A 302 0.64 -1.90 7.52
N ILE A 303 1.04 -2.16 8.76
CA ILE A 303 2.04 -3.17 9.11
C ILE A 303 1.33 -4.48 9.44
N VAL A 304 1.68 -5.54 8.73
CA VAL A 304 1.04 -6.85 8.86
C VAL A 304 2.07 -7.98 8.88
N ILE A 305 1.64 -9.17 9.29
CA ILE A 305 2.43 -10.39 9.12
C ILE A 305 1.56 -11.53 8.62
N ASP A 306 2.10 -12.37 7.73
CA ASP A 306 1.49 -13.63 7.31
C ASP A 306 1.14 -14.50 8.52
N VAL A 307 -0.09 -15.03 8.57
CA VAL A 307 -0.53 -15.90 9.67
C VAL A 307 0.26 -17.21 9.77
N ASN A 308 0.91 -17.61 8.68
CA ASN A 308 1.75 -18.80 8.60
C ASN A 308 3.22 -18.53 8.96
N ASP A 309 3.60 -17.27 9.21
CA ASP A 309 4.96 -16.95 9.61
C ASP A 309 5.29 -17.53 11.00
N PRO A 310 6.49 -18.10 11.22
CA PRO A 310 6.89 -18.62 12.52
C PRO A 310 6.82 -17.62 13.69
N LEU A 311 6.94 -16.32 13.42
CA LEU A 311 6.79 -15.25 14.41
C LEU A 311 5.36 -14.76 14.56
N ALA A 312 4.42 -15.13 13.68
CA ALA A 312 3.04 -14.66 13.75
C ALA A 312 2.39 -14.89 15.13
N PRO A 313 2.58 -16.02 15.84
CA PRO A 313 2.02 -16.19 17.19
C PRO A 313 2.55 -15.19 18.24
N LYS A 314 3.74 -14.63 18.01
CA LYS A 314 4.42 -13.70 18.93
C LYS A 314 4.18 -12.22 18.59
N LEU A 315 3.63 -11.94 17.42
CA LEU A 315 3.36 -10.60 16.93
C LEU A 315 1.84 -10.38 16.93
N ASN A 316 1.35 -9.62 17.90
CA ASN A 316 -0.09 -9.38 18.07
C ASN A 316 -0.45 -7.89 18.13
N ASP A 317 0.51 -7.02 18.41
CA ASP A 317 0.41 -5.56 18.33
C ASP A 317 1.75 -4.94 17.91
N VAL A 318 1.79 -3.62 17.70
CA VAL A 318 2.94 -2.89 17.16
C VAL A 318 4.18 -3.00 18.05
N GLU A 319 4.02 -3.07 19.37
CA GLU A 319 5.15 -3.17 20.31
C GLU A 319 5.91 -4.50 20.17
N ASP A 320 5.22 -5.56 19.74
CA ASP A 320 5.85 -6.84 19.49
C ASP A 320 6.79 -6.78 18.28
N VAL A 321 6.49 -5.92 17.30
CA VAL A 321 7.34 -5.70 16.13
C VAL A 321 8.70 -5.18 16.57
N GLU A 322 8.76 -4.13 17.39
CA GLU A 322 10.05 -3.60 17.87
C GLU A 322 10.77 -4.60 18.79
N ARG A 323 10.02 -5.41 19.56
CA ARG A 323 10.61 -6.44 20.43
C ARG A 323 11.27 -7.58 19.66
N HIS A 324 10.68 -8.02 18.55
CA HIS A 324 11.13 -9.19 17.80
C HIS A 324 11.90 -8.85 16.52
N LEU A 325 11.68 -7.67 15.96
CA LEU A 325 12.29 -7.16 14.73
C LEU A 325 12.84 -5.73 14.98
N PRO A 326 13.79 -5.57 15.93
CA PRO A 326 14.23 -4.26 16.39
C PRO A 326 14.80 -3.41 15.25
N GLY A 327 14.36 -2.15 15.17
CA GLY A 327 14.77 -1.20 14.16
C GLY A 327 14.02 -1.30 12.81
N LEU A 328 13.13 -2.28 12.62
CA LEU A 328 12.35 -2.40 11.39
C LEU A 328 11.45 -1.19 11.18
N LEU A 329 10.68 -0.76 12.19
CA LEU A 329 9.77 0.38 12.06
C LEU A 329 10.51 1.70 11.80
N ARG A 330 11.70 1.86 12.39
CA ARG A 330 12.59 2.99 12.10
C ARG A 330 13.09 2.96 10.65
N ALA A 331 13.46 1.78 10.13
CA ALA A 331 13.83 1.62 8.73
C ALA A 331 12.63 1.86 7.79
N THR A 332 11.42 1.46 8.19
CA THR A 332 10.17 1.76 7.47
C THR A 332 9.95 3.26 7.33
N ASN A 333 10.06 3.99 8.45
CA ASN A 333 9.94 5.44 8.44
C ASN A 333 10.97 6.09 7.49
N GLU A 334 12.23 5.71 7.63
CA GLU A 334 13.32 6.24 6.81
C GLU A 334 13.10 5.94 5.32
N TRP A 335 12.73 4.71 4.98
CA TRP A 335 12.53 4.30 3.59
C TRP A 335 11.47 5.14 2.89
N PHE A 336 10.27 5.27 3.48
CA PHE A 336 9.19 6.04 2.88
C PHE A 336 9.46 7.54 2.82
N ARG A 337 10.30 8.08 3.72
CA ARG A 337 10.79 9.47 3.62
C ARG A 337 11.66 9.67 2.39
N ILE A 338 12.60 8.76 2.12
CA ILE A 338 13.69 9.01 1.17
C ILE A 338 13.52 8.36 -0.21
N TYR A 339 12.64 7.38 -0.39
CA TYR A 339 12.63 6.52 -1.59
C TYR A 339 12.43 7.27 -2.92
N LYS A 340 11.77 8.44 -2.89
CA LYS A 340 11.54 9.30 -4.06
C LYS A 340 12.60 10.39 -4.26
N ILE A 341 13.53 10.58 -3.33
CA ILE A 341 14.61 11.58 -3.47
C ILE A 341 15.49 11.31 -4.72
N PRO A 342 15.88 10.06 -5.04
CA PRO A 342 16.62 9.76 -6.28
C PRO A 342 15.87 10.13 -7.57
N ASP A 343 14.54 10.26 -7.48
CA ASP A 343 13.66 10.67 -8.56
C ASP A 343 13.50 12.20 -8.66
N GLY A 344 14.22 12.96 -7.83
CA GLY A 344 14.17 14.41 -7.77
C GLY A 344 12.95 14.98 -7.02
N LYS A 345 12.29 14.15 -6.21
CA LYS A 345 11.18 14.58 -5.34
C LYS A 345 11.70 15.01 -3.97
N PRO A 346 10.97 15.87 -3.25
CA PRO A 346 11.29 16.17 -1.85
C PRO A 346 11.16 14.92 -0.97
N GLU A 347 11.70 15.02 0.23
CA GLU A 347 11.49 14.03 1.28
C GLU A 347 10.02 14.02 1.71
N ASN A 348 9.43 12.83 1.84
CA ASN A 348 8.07 12.70 2.36
C ASN A 348 8.00 12.95 3.86
N GLN A 349 6.81 13.22 4.37
CA GLN A 349 6.56 13.48 5.79
C GLN A 349 5.63 12.45 6.39
N PHE A 350 5.61 12.35 7.71
CA PHE A 350 4.64 11.53 8.42
C PHE A 350 3.84 12.40 9.39
N ALA A 351 2.54 12.13 9.52
CA ALA A 351 1.81 12.59 10.70
C ALA A 351 2.32 11.84 11.95
N PHE A 352 1.89 12.30 13.14
CA PHE A 352 2.32 11.71 14.43
C PHE A 352 3.83 11.58 14.61
N THR A 353 4.62 12.46 13.99
CA THR A 353 6.10 12.38 14.02
C THR A 353 6.67 11.03 13.54
N GLY A 354 5.92 10.30 12.70
CA GLY A 354 6.35 8.99 12.20
C GLY A 354 6.07 7.80 13.12
N GLU A 355 5.29 8.00 14.19
CA GLU A 355 4.84 6.92 15.07
C GLU A 355 4.02 5.88 14.29
N CYS A 356 4.34 4.60 14.49
CA CYS A 356 3.47 3.51 14.03
C CYS A 356 2.39 3.30 15.09
N LYS A 357 1.14 3.62 14.74
CA LYS A 357 -0.01 3.40 15.60
C LYS A 357 -0.30 1.91 15.76
N ASN A 358 -0.87 1.57 16.91
CA ASN A 358 -1.18 0.20 17.29
C ASN A 358 -2.24 -0.46 16.39
N LYS A 359 -2.43 -1.76 16.59
CA LYS A 359 -3.39 -2.58 15.86
C LYS A 359 -4.81 -2.02 15.91
N SER A 360 -5.26 -1.54 17.07
CA SER A 360 -6.62 -1.00 17.21
C SER A 360 -6.85 0.17 16.26
N TYR A 361 -5.92 1.12 16.23
CA TYR A 361 -5.98 2.28 15.34
C TYR A 361 -5.92 1.84 13.87
N ALA A 362 -5.03 0.90 13.55
CA ALA A 362 -4.90 0.35 12.21
C ALA A 362 -6.21 -0.28 11.70
N MET A 363 -6.92 -1.01 12.56
CA MET A 363 -8.22 -1.60 12.21
C MET A 363 -9.34 -0.56 12.03
N ASP A 364 -9.24 0.60 12.67
CA ASP A 364 -10.17 1.71 12.42
C ASP A 364 -9.92 2.33 11.05
N VAL A 365 -8.65 2.55 10.66
CA VAL A 365 -8.27 3.00 9.30
C VAL A 365 -8.74 2.00 8.24
N VAL A 366 -8.48 0.71 8.43
CA VAL A 366 -8.95 -0.35 7.52
C VAL A 366 -10.47 -0.29 7.34
N ARG A 367 -11.23 -0.09 8.42
CA ARG A 367 -12.69 -0.01 8.37
C ARG A 367 -13.15 1.22 7.61
N GLU A 368 -12.52 2.38 7.84
CA GLU A 368 -12.82 3.61 7.11
C GLU A 368 -12.62 3.44 5.59
N CYS A 369 -11.47 2.91 5.17
CA CYS A 369 -11.18 2.66 3.77
C CYS A 369 -12.11 1.59 3.17
N ALA A 370 -12.51 0.57 3.94
CA ALA A 370 -13.48 -0.43 3.50
C ALA A 370 -14.88 0.16 3.28
N GLU A 371 -15.34 1.04 4.18
CA GLU A 371 -16.60 1.77 4.03
C GLU A 371 -16.57 2.72 2.82
N ALA A 372 -15.42 3.36 2.55
CA ALA A 372 -15.21 4.17 1.36
C ALA A 372 -15.29 3.34 0.08
N TRP A 373 -14.61 2.19 0.03
CA TRP A 373 -14.73 1.25 -1.08
C TRP A 373 -16.17 0.76 -1.26
N GLU A 374 -16.91 0.49 -0.19
CA GLU A 374 -18.30 0.04 -0.32
C GLU A 374 -19.19 1.11 -0.96
N ARG A 375 -18.97 2.40 -0.61
CA ARG A 375 -19.65 3.51 -1.30
C ARG A 375 -19.24 3.60 -2.77
N LEU A 376 -17.97 3.40 -3.09
CA LEU A 376 -17.46 3.38 -4.47
C LEU A 376 -18.11 2.24 -5.28
N ILE A 377 -18.00 1.00 -4.82
CA ILE A 377 -18.40 -0.19 -5.59
C ILE A 377 -19.93 -0.32 -5.76
N THR A 378 -20.71 0.28 -4.85
CA THR A 378 -22.18 0.37 -4.93
C THR A 378 -22.67 1.58 -5.72
N GLY A 379 -21.76 2.43 -6.22
CA GLY A 379 -22.09 3.61 -7.02
C GLY A 379 -22.63 4.80 -6.23
N LYS A 380 -22.48 4.82 -4.90
CA LYS A 380 -22.82 5.96 -4.03
C LYS A 380 -21.78 7.08 -4.15
N THR A 381 -20.53 6.73 -4.49
CA THR A 381 -19.47 7.68 -4.84
C THR A 381 -19.12 7.53 -6.31
N GLN A 382 -18.88 8.64 -7.00
CA GLN A 382 -18.46 8.62 -8.41
C GLN A 382 -17.04 8.06 -8.52
N PRO A 383 -16.79 7.08 -9.41
CA PRO A 383 -15.52 6.36 -9.44
C PRO A 383 -14.37 7.13 -10.09
N GLY A 384 -14.65 8.23 -10.81
CA GLY A 384 -13.62 8.96 -11.55
C GLY A 384 -12.94 8.06 -12.59
N SER A 385 -11.62 7.89 -12.48
CA SER A 385 -10.84 7.00 -13.35
C SER A 385 -10.83 5.53 -12.90
N VAL A 386 -11.37 5.21 -11.72
CA VAL A 386 -11.36 3.85 -11.19
C VAL A 386 -12.36 2.97 -11.96
N SER A 387 -11.86 1.92 -12.60
CA SER A 387 -12.66 0.85 -13.18
C SER A 387 -13.25 0.01 -12.05
N THR A 388 -14.58 0.07 -11.89
CA THR A 388 -15.34 -0.69 -10.88
C THR A 388 -15.87 -2.03 -11.38
N ALA A 389 -15.44 -2.46 -12.58
CA ALA A 389 -15.84 -3.74 -13.15
C ALA A 389 -15.38 -4.91 -12.27
N ASN A 390 -16.31 -5.80 -11.94
CA ASN A 390 -16.09 -6.91 -11.02
C ASN A 390 -16.98 -8.10 -11.39
N THR A 391 -16.75 -9.27 -10.79
CA THR A 391 -17.47 -10.51 -11.15
C THR A 391 -18.27 -11.10 -9.97
N THR A 392 -17.92 -10.73 -8.74
CA THR A 392 -18.42 -11.37 -7.51
C THR A 392 -19.23 -10.44 -6.61
N VAL A 393 -19.14 -9.11 -6.76
CA VAL A 393 -19.78 -8.14 -5.85
C VAL A 393 -21.24 -7.95 -6.25
N SER A 394 -22.14 -8.70 -5.60
CA SER A 394 -23.57 -8.78 -5.95
C SER A 394 -24.31 -7.44 -5.97
N GLN A 395 -23.91 -6.49 -5.11
CA GLN A 395 -24.54 -5.16 -5.00
C GLN A 395 -23.95 -4.13 -5.97
N SER A 396 -22.93 -4.51 -6.75
CA SER A 396 -22.29 -3.58 -7.66
C SER A 396 -23.08 -3.41 -8.96
N PRO A 397 -23.40 -2.18 -9.39
CA PRO A 397 -24.03 -1.94 -10.69
C PRO A 397 -23.10 -2.26 -11.88
N ALA A 398 -21.79 -2.38 -11.64
CA ALA A 398 -20.77 -2.70 -12.64
C ALA A 398 -20.38 -4.19 -12.63
N ARG A 399 -21.16 -5.05 -11.94
CA ARG A 399 -20.91 -6.49 -11.91
C ARG A 399 -21.16 -7.11 -13.29
N LEU A 400 -20.17 -7.84 -13.78
CA LEU A 400 -20.17 -8.57 -15.03
C LEU A 400 -20.46 -10.05 -14.80
N GLY A 401 -21.34 -10.63 -15.62
CA GLY A 401 -21.47 -12.07 -15.78
C GLY A 401 -20.25 -12.68 -16.49
N SER A 402 -20.02 -13.98 -16.33
CA SER A 402 -18.91 -14.68 -16.99
C SER A 402 -18.98 -14.60 -18.52
N ASP A 403 -20.19 -14.51 -19.07
CA ASP A 403 -20.50 -14.32 -20.50
C ASP A 403 -20.27 -12.88 -21.00
N GLN A 404 -20.17 -11.91 -20.09
CA GLN A 404 -19.97 -10.50 -20.40
C GLN A 404 -18.50 -10.08 -20.38
N LEU A 405 -17.61 -10.93 -19.86
CA LEU A 405 -16.18 -10.67 -19.85
C LEU A 405 -15.62 -10.75 -21.29
N PRO A 406 -14.91 -9.71 -21.76
CA PRO A 406 -14.20 -9.80 -23.02
C PRO A 406 -13.10 -10.87 -22.93
N PRO A 407 -12.70 -11.47 -24.05
CA PRO A 407 -11.63 -12.45 -24.07
C PRO A 407 -10.33 -11.80 -23.60
N LEU A 408 -9.84 -12.20 -22.43
CA LEU A 408 -8.51 -11.80 -21.95
C LEU A 408 -7.45 -12.67 -22.64
N PRO A 409 -6.24 -12.12 -22.88
CA PRO A 409 -5.13 -12.92 -23.40
C PRO A 409 -4.89 -14.18 -22.55
N PRO A 410 -4.47 -15.30 -23.16
CA PRO A 410 -4.16 -16.51 -22.42
C PRO A 410 -2.93 -16.31 -21.52
N ASN A 411 -2.77 -17.16 -20.51
CA ASN A 411 -1.55 -17.21 -19.72
C ASN A 411 -0.35 -17.58 -20.62
N GLN A 412 0.70 -16.78 -20.59
CA GLN A 412 1.91 -16.97 -21.42
C GLN A 412 3.12 -17.45 -20.59
N ASP A 413 3.19 -17.06 -19.31
CA ASP A 413 4.29 -17.37 -18.37
C ASP A 413 5.69 -17.23 -18.99
N LEU A 414 5.94 -16.09 -19.65
CA LEU A 414 7.21 -15.79 -20.31
C LEU A 414 8.32 -15.46 -19.30
N PRO A 415 9.60 -15.76 -19.62
CA PRO A 415 10.72 -15.34 -18.79
C PRO A 415 10.81 -13.81 -18.69
N ALA A 416 11.33 -13.32 -17.57
CA ALA A 416 11.52 -11.90 -17.33
C ALA A 416 12.52 -11.28 -18.31
N GLU A 417 12.21 -10.10 -18.85
CA GLU A 417 13.15 -9.32 -19.63
C GLU A 417 14.22 -8.69 -18.74
N LYS A 418 15.35 -8.33 -19.35
CA LYS A 418 16.48 -7.73 -18.64
C LYS A 418 16.11 -6.36 -18.08
N ILE A 419 16.38 -6.17 -16.79
CA ILE A 419 16.33 -4.86 -16.14
C ILE A 419 17.62 -4.11 -16.47
N ASP A 420 17.51 -2.81 -16.74
CA ASP A 420 18.66 -1.95 -16.99
C ASP A 420 19.59 -1.91 -15.77
N ALA A 421 20.91 -2.04 -15.99
CA ALA A 421 21.91 -2.11 -14.92
C ALA A 421 21.98 -0.84 -14.06
N SER A 422 21.43 0.29 -14.51
CA SER A 422 21.35 1.50 -13.68
C SER A 422 20.47 1.32 -12.44
N ILE A 423 19.58 0.33 -12.42
CA ILE A 423 18.74 0.02 -11.26
C ILE A 423 19.56 -0.52 -10.08
N ASP A 424 20.72 -1.12 -10.33
CA ASP A 424 21.62 -1.63 -9.29
C ASP A 424 22.34 -0.51 -8.50
N LYS A 425 22.30 0.73 -9.00
CA LYS A 425 22.95 1.87 -8.36
C LYS A 425 22.42 2.11 -6.94
N TRP A 426 23.34 2.21 -5.99
CA TRP A 426 23.09 2.67 -4.63
C TRP A 426 23.13 4.20 -4.56
N PHE A 427 22.08 4.79 -3.99
CA PHE A 427 22.01 6.21 -3.66
C PHE A 427 22.31 6.37 -2.18
N PHE A 428 23.29 7.21 -1.85
CA PHE A 428 23.65 7.57 -0.47
C PHE A 428 22.99 8.90 -0.15
N ILE A 429 21.84 8.83 0.52
CA ILE A 429 21.04 9.99 0.87
C ILE A 429 21.35 10.34 2.32
N SER A 430 22.01 11.47 2.53
CA SER A 430 22.14 12.06 3.86
C SER A 430 20.85 12.81 4.19
N GLY A 431 20.04 12.28 5.09
CA GLY A 431 18.95 13.05 5.69
C GLY A 431 19.52 14.27 6.40
N ALA A 432 18.79 15.39 6.41
CA ALA A 432 19.05 16.43 7.40
C ALA A 432 18.87 15.76 8.77
N SER A 433 19.94 15.77 9.60
CA SER A 433 19.97 15.09 10.90
C SER A 433 18.66 15.28 11.66
N ALA A 434 18.06 14.15 12.07
CA ALA A 434 16.89 14.11 12.95
C ALA A 434 17.18 14.76 14.32
#